data_AF-A0ABD1NZ26-F1
#
_entry.id   AF-A0ABD1NZ26-F1
#
_cell.length_a   1.000
_cell.length_b   1.000
_cell.length_c   1.000
_cell.angle_alpha   90.00
_cell.angle_beta   90.00
_cell.angle_gamma   90.00
#
_symmetry.space_group_name_H-M   'P 1'
#
loop_
_entity.id
_entity.type
_entity.pdbx_description
1 polymer ?
#
loop_
_entity_poly.entity_id
_entity_poly.type
_entity_poly.pdbx_seq_one_letter_code
_entity_poly.pdbx_strand_id
1 'polypeptide(L)'
;MPPKRKATAHEKGKGPVSGSSSRTQQVAEPPDDGGIPRFRTDEIEECYTKSWASKACHKERQVTREDFSHHLLERVIQHCGWHKVADAPHTVYPTLVREFFANFNPDIDVPESSHRYKTWVRGQWIRFSPTMIDKYYGLTRTEVVPLPAPHEIDLALVARFLYGRDDAWPLATPRFMHDQLTRELRALHIFVSSNINPTRQRTRFTEHRAILLHHLARLRKIDLGTHIFEFVRVLATAMDSQHTIHFSCLISGLCLAQDVSLFPTEEVDPPAALLNARSVENSETKIAARRGGRVHAAPAMHADEDDPDDDAPAPPPAPAPTAGLDLSVQMAQLMAAQTEMGRAIGTIQGAVLHIQQTQDVVLGNLRAVGGQVRDLQRSDALTRSNLRTSDFQYHQLHDQMNRIGSRMETLDENVARISGTLSGLSQTRASFPSSTSAGPPSYPDPSASHLPPGST
;
A
#
# COMPACT_ATOMS: atom_id res chain seq x y z
N MET A 1 45.61 28.94 -51.71
CA MET A 1 46.42 28.05 -50.84
C MET A 1 45.56 26.89 -50.36
N PRO A 2 46.12 25.67 -50.25
CA PRO A 2 45.53 24.44 -50.76
C PRO A 2 44.61 23.67 -49.77
N PRO A 3 43.90 22.63 -50.26
CA PRO A 3 42.64 22.13 -49.71
C PRO A 3 42.76 20.83 -48.91
N LYS A 4 41.74 20.53 -48.10
CA LYS A 4 41.54 19.21 -47.46
C LYS A 4 40.77 18.26 -48.39
N ARG A 5 41.33 17.06 -48.53
CA ARG A 5 40.91 15.95 -49.40
C ARG A 5 39.55 15.35 -49.00
N LYS A 6 38.83 14.90 -50.03
CA LYS A 6 37.64 14.05 -50.01
C LYS A 6 38.00 12.55 -49.91
N ALA A 7 36.94 11.79 -49.63
CA ALA A 7 36.60 10.44 -50.12
C ALA A 7 36.97 9.29 -49.16
N THR A 8 36.17 8.23 -48.98
CA THR A 8 35.17 7.59 -49.86
C THR A 8 34.14 6.79 -49.05
N ALA A 9 32.93 6.69 -49.62
CA ALA A 9 31.90 5.69 -49.30
C ALA A 9 32.20 4.34 -49.96
N HIS A 10 31.70 3.23 -49.39
CA HIS A 10 30.84 2.26 -50.11
C HIS A 10 30.34 1.11 -49.21
N GLU A 11 29.00 1.00 -49.16
CA GLU A 11 28.19 -0.21 -49.34
C GLU A 11 28.88 -1.57 -49.57
N LYS A 12 28.40 -2.61 -48.86
CA LYS A 12 27.62 -3.72 -49.47
C LYS A 12 27.15 -4.72 -48.42
N GLY A 13 25.93 -5.23 -48.61
CA GLY A 13 25.27 -6.18 -47.72
C GLY A 13 25.41 -7.66 -48.10
N LYS A 14 24.87 -8.46 -47.18
CA LYS A 14 24.31 -9.83 -47.24
C LYS A 14 25.19 -11.02 -47.65
N GLY A 15 25.32 -11.94 -46.69
CA GLY A 15 25.53 -13.38 -46.86
C GLY A 15 25.46 -14.11 -45.50
N PRO A 16 24.68 -15.20 -45.34
CA PRO A 16 24.38 -15.82 -44.03
C PRO A 16 25.42 -16.88 -43.67
N VAL A 17 25.83 -16.95 -42.39
CA VAL A 17 26.60 -18.09 -41.88
C VAL A 17 26.03 -18.53 -40.53
N SER A 18 25.43 -19.71 -40.58
CA SER A 18 25.12 -20.60 -39.47
C SER A 18 26.37 -20.84 -38.61
N GLY A 19 26.24 -20.67 -37.30
CA GLY A 19 27.29 -20.91 -36.33
C GLY A 19 26.72 -21.01 -34.92
N SER A 20 26.13 -22.17 -34.61
CA SER A 20 25.89 -22.60 -33.24
C SER A 20 27.18 -22.50 -32.44
N SER A 21 27.19 -21.67 -31.40
CA SER A 21 28.20 -21.75 -30.35
C SER A 21 27.48 -21.72 -29.00
N SER A 22 27.13 -22.91 -28.53
CA SER A 22 26.69 -23.18 -27.17
C SER A 22 27.76 -22.71 -26.21
N ARG A 23 27.54 -21.52 -25.64
CA ARG A 23 28.34 -21.02 -24.53
C ARG A 23 27.79 -21.68 -23.28
N THR A 24 28.39 -22.81 -22.90
CA THR A 24 28.22 -23.42 -21.59
C THR A 24 28.54 -22.36 -20.55
N GLN A 25 27.50 -21.83 -19.89
CA GLN A 25 27.68 -21.04 -18.69
C GLN A 25 28.30 -21.98 -17.66
N GLN A 26 29.58 -21.76 -17.35
CA GLN A 26 30.13 -22.28 -16.11
C GLN A 26 29.31 -21.63 -14.99
N VAL A 27 28.47 -22.45 -14.36
CA VAL A 27 27.83 -22.14 -13.10
C VAL A 27 28.96 -21.91 -12.11
N ALA A 28 29.19 -20.66 -11.72
CA ALA A 28 30.06 -20.36 -10.61
C ALA A 28 29.51 -21.11 -9.40
N GLU A 29 30.37 -21.90 -8.73
CA GLU A 29 29.97 -22.53 -7.47
C GLU A 29 29.45 -21.44 -6.52
N PRO A 30 28.28 -21.66 -5.89
CA PRO A 30 27.75 -20.71 -4.93
C PRO A 30 28.79 -20.50 -3.82
N PRO A 31 28.94 -19.26 -3.31
CA PRO A 31 29.84 -18.98 -2.20
C PRO A 31 29.61 -19.98 -1.06
N ASP A 32 30.70 -20.49 -0.47
CA ASP A 32 30.61 -21.36 0.71
C ASP A 32 29.94 -20.59 1.86
N ASP A 33 28.66 -20.87 2.07
CA ASP A 33 27.82 -20.23 3.08
C ASP A 33 28.00 -20.85 4.47
N GLY A 34 29.06 -21.66 4.66
CA GLY A 34 29.37 -22.31 5.94
C GLY A 34 28.28 -23.28 6.39
N GLY A 35 27.46 -23.78 5.46
CA GLY A 35 26.37 -24.71 5.74
C GLY A 35 25.12 -24.10 6.40
N ILE A 36 25.00 -22.76 6.49
CA ILE A 36 23.83 -22.11 7.07
C ILE A 36 22.64 -22.18 6.08
N PRO A 37 21.51 -22.82 6.45
CA PRO A 37 20.38 -22.94 5.54
C PRO A 37 19.77 -21.56 5.23
N ARG A 38 19.72 -21.16 3.95
CA ARG A 38 19.14 -19.89 3.49
C ARG A 38 17.64 -19.92 3.22
N PHE A 39 17.08 -21.11 2.95
CA PHE A 39 15.67 -21.35 2.66
C PHE A 39 15.11 -22.52 3.47
N ARG A 40 13.84 -22.44 3.88
CA ARG A 40 13.20 -23.51 4.68
C ARG A 40 12.91 -24.75 3.86
N THR A 41 12.64 -24.57 2.58
CA THR A 41 12.24 -25.60 1.63
C THR A 41 12.80 -25.24 0.25
N ASP A 42 13.01 -26.26 -0.57
CA ASP A 42 13.49 -26.11 -1.96
C ASP A 42 12.52 -25.25 -2.80
N GLU A 43 11.22 -25.30 -2.50
CA GLU A 43 10.20 -24.47 -3.14
C GLU A 43 10.43 -22.98 -2.92
N ILE A 44 10.83 -22.59 -1.70
CA ILE A 44 11.14 -21.19 -1.37
C ILE A 44 12.43 -20.75 -2.06
N GLU A 45 13.44 -21.63 -2.14
CA GLU A 45 14.67 -21.36 -2.88
C GLU A 45 14.40 -21.14 -4.37
N GLU A 46 13.52 -21.96 -4.96
CA GLU A 46 13.12 -21.80 -6.35
C GLU A 46 12.35 -20.49 -6.55
N CYS A 47 11.43 -20.16 -5.64
CA CYS A 47 10.70 -18.88 -5.64
C CYS A 47 11.65 -17.69 -5.48
N TYR A 48 12.66 -17.80 -4.62
CA TYR A 48 13.68 -16.77 -4.46
C TYR A 48 14.39 -16.50 -5.78
N THR A 49 14.87 -17.57 -6.43
CA THR A 49 15.61 -17.49 -7.69
C THR A 49 14.77 -16.88 -8.81
N LYS A 50 13.49 -17.28 -8.90
CA LYS A 50 12.56 -16.79 -9.93
C LYS A 50 12.09 -15.34 -9.68
N SER A 51 11.74 -15.00 -8.44
CA SER A 51 10.96 -13.80 -8.15
C SER A 51 11.64 -12.79 -7.23
N TRP A 52 12.54 -13.18 -6.32
CA TRP A 52 13.10 -12.27 -5.31
C TRP A 52 14.54 -11.83 -5.57
N ALA A 53 15.36 -12.69 -6.15
CA ALA A 53 16.80 -12.47 -6.36
C ALA A 53 17.10 -11.19 -7.17
N SER A 54 16.21 -10.80 -8.10
CA SER A 54 16.38 -9.63 -8.96
C SER A 54 15.65 -8.38 -8.47
N LYS A 55 14.81 -8.47 -7.44
CA LYS A 55 14.01 -7.33 -6.97
C LYS A 55 14.92 -6.26 -6.36
N ALA A 56 14.66 -5.01 -6.73
CA ALA A 56 15.40 -3.86 -6.19
C ALA A 56 14.97 -3.59 -4.74
N CYS A 57 15.92 -3.21 -3.89
CA CYS A 57 15.66 -2.79 -2.51
C CYS A 57 15.47 -1.27 -2.47
N HIS A 58 14.30 -0.81 -2.05
CA HIS A 58 14.06 0.60 -1.77
C HIS A 58 14.68 0.95 -0.43
N LYS A 59 15.56 1.95 -0.47
CA LYS A 59 16.27 2.49 0.69
C LYS A 59 15.52 3.69 1.27
N GLU A 60 15.24 3.62 2.57
CA GLU A 60 14.82 4.77 3.36
C GLU A 60 15.90 5.86 3.33
N ARG A 61 15.49 7.14 3.44
CA ARG A 61 16.39 8.28 3.25
C ARG A 61 16.69 8.94 4.59
N GLN A 62 17.96 9.25 4.82
CA GLN A 62 18.35 10.11 5.93
C GLN A 62 17.92 11.56 5.64
N VAL A 63 17.40 12.24 6.65
CA VAL A 63 16.98 13.65 6.58
C VAL A 63 18.07 14.54 7.17
N THR A 64 18.46 15.58 6.44
CA THR A 64 19.30 16.67 6.97
C THR A 64 18.38 17.65 7.71
N ARG A 65 18.23 17.49 9.03
CA ARG A 65 17.21 18.19 9.82
C ARG A 65 17.46 19.69 9.91
N GLU A 66 18.72 20.12 9.85
CA GLU A 66 19.12 21.53 9.88
C GLU A 66 18.45 22.32 8.74
N ASP A 67 18.41 21.73 7.54
CA ASP A 67 17.75 22.28 6.36
C ASP A 67 16.23 22.43 6.54
N PHE A 68 15.64 21.72 7.51
CA PHE A 68 14.20 21.68 7.77
C PHE A 68 13.79 22.31 9.10
N SER A 69 14.69 23.03 9.80
CA SER A 69 14.49 23.51 11.17
C SER A 69 13.17 24.27 11.43
N HIS A 70 12.64 24.97 10.42
CA HIS A 70 11.36 25.70 10.50
C HIS A 70 10.23 25.08 9.66
N HIS A 71 10.50 23.95 9.03
CA HIS A 71 9.57 23.28 8.13
C HIS A 71 8.58 22.38 8.88
N LEU A 72 7.45 22.12 8.25
CA LEU A 72 6.45 21.16 8.73
C LEU A 72 7.04 19.76 8.96
N LEU A 73 7.97 19.33 8.10
CA LEU A 73 8.61 18.01 8.20
C LEU A 73 9.30 17.82 9.56
N GLU A 74 10.08 18.80 10.00
CA GLU A 74 10.79 18.74 11.28
C GLU A 74 9.82 18.70 12.46
N ARG A 75 8.76 19.50 12.42
CA ARG A 75 7.70 19.47 13.44
C ARG A 75 7.03 18.11 13.52
N VAL A 76 6.77 17.46 12.38
CA VAL A 76 6.21 16.09 12.35
C VAL A 76 7.20 15.10 12.96
N ILE A 77 8.48 15.15 12.59
CA ILE A 77 9.51 14.24 13.11
C ILE A 77 9.60 14.36 14.64
N GLN A 78 9.68 15.59 15.16
CA GLN A 78 9.74 15.85 16.60
C GLN A 78 8.45 15.40 17.31
N HIS A 79 7.28 15.82 16.82
CA HIS A 79 6.02 15.56 17.48
C HIS A 79 5.67 14.06 17.51
N CYS A 80 6.02 13.33 16.45
CA CYS A 80 5.76 11.89 16.36
C CYS A 80 6.89 11.02 16.95
N GLY A 81 8.01 11.62 17.40
CA GLY A 81 9.16 10.87 17.93
C GLY A 81 9.90 10.04 16.87
N TRP A 82 9.92 10.50 15.62
CA TRP A 82 10.44 9.75 14.47
C TRP A 82 11.93 9.97 14.19
N HIS A 83 12.71 10.32 15.21
CA HIS A 83 14.14 10.62 15.07
C HIS A 83 14.91 9.47 14.40
N LYS A 84 14.75 8.23 14.85
CA LYS A 84 15.45 7.08 14.24
C LYS A 84 14.94 6.74 12.83
N VAL A 85 13.69 7.08 12.51
CA VAL A 85 13.12 6.92 11.16
C VAL A 85 13.74 7.92 10.18
N ALA A 86 14.15 9.09 10.67
CA ALA A 86 14.70 10.18 9.85
C ALA A 86 16.24 10.22 9.82
N ASP A 87 16.91 9.93 10.93
CA ASP A 87 18.31 10.34 11.13
C ASP A 87 19.32 9.23 10.81
N ALA A 88 18.93 7.96 10.96
CA ALA A 88 19.87 6.85 10.85
C ALA A 88 19.24 5.60 10.20
N PRO A 89 18.88 5.64 8.91
CA PRO A 89 18.56 4.42 8.17
C PRO A 89 19.73 3.43 8.25
N HIS A 90 19.41 2.17 8.54
CA HIS A 90 20.43 1.12 8.57
C HIS A 90 20.99 0.86 7.17
N THR A 91 22.23 0.37 7.12
CA THR A 91 22.81 -0.18 5.89
C THR A 91 21.93 -1.30 5.33
N VAL A 92 21.77 -1.33 4.00
CA VAL A 92 20.99 -2.37 3.33
C VAL A 92 21.91 -3.48 2.85
N TYR A 93 21.53 -4.70 3.21
CA TYR A 93 22.12 -5.95 2.71
C TYR A 93 21.07 -6.63 1.81
N PRO A 94 21.10 -6.42 0.48
CA PRO A 94 20.01 -6.80 -0.42
C PRO A 94 19.70 -8.29 -0.37
N THR A 95 20.72 -9.14 -0.30
CA THR A 95 20.55 -10.61 -0.26
C THR A 95 19.80 -11.03 0.99
N LEU A 96 20.23 -10.58 2.17
CA LEU A 96 19.51 -10.78 3.44
C LEU A 96 18.06 -10.28 3.40
N VAL A 97 17.81 -9.10 2.83
CA VAL A 97 16.45 -8.54 2.71
C VAL A 97 15.59 -9.40 1.79
N ARG A 98 16.11 -9.84 0.65
CA ARG A 98 15.38 -10.71 -0.28
C ARG A 98 15.08 -12.08 0.35
N GLU A 99 16.03 -12.64 1.10
CA GLU A 99 15.83 -13.89 1.86
C GLU A 99 14.71 -13.74 2.90
N PHE A 100 14.66 -12.61 3.61
CA PHE A 100 13.54 -12.31 4.53
C PHE A 100 12.18 -12.36 3.84
N PHE A 101 12.06 -11.73 2.66
CA PHE A 101 10.79 -11.71 1.93
C PHE A 101 10.44 -13.06 1.30
N ALA A 102 11.42 -13.78 0.75
CA ALA A 102 11.19 -15.10 0.19
C ALA A 102 10.73 -16.12 1.26
N ASN A 103 11.31 -16.05 2.46
CA ASN A 103 10.94 -16.90 3.59
C ASN A 103 9.82 -16.32 4.47
N PHE A 104 9.10 -15.28 3.99
CA PHE A 104 8.08 -14.63 4.78
C PHE A 104 6.98 -15.62 5.17
N ASN A 105 6.61 -15.62 6.45
CA ASN A 105 5.58 -16.52 6.95
C ASN A 105 4.18 -16.03 6.50
N PRO A 106 3.43 -16.77 5.67
CA PRO A 106 2.08 -16.36 5.28
C PRO A 106 1.13 -16.28 6.48
N ASP A 107 1.37 -17.08 7.53
CA ASP A 107 0.55 -17.14 8.75
C ASP A 107 1.06 -16.22 9.86
N ILE A 108 1.82 -15.17 9.52
CA ILE A 108 2.48 -14.30 10.50
C ILE A 108 1.49 -13.56 11.43
N ASP A 109 0.25 -13.34 11.00
CA ASP A 109 -0.79 -12.64 11.75
C ASP A 109 -1.85 -13.59 12.35
N VAL A 110 -1.74 -14.91 12.10
CA VAL A 110 -2.67 -15.91 12.65
C VAL A 110 -2.46 -16.04 14.16
N PRO A 111 -3.48 -15.75 14.99
CA PRO A 111 -3.32 -15.73 16.45
C PRO A 111 -2.78 -17.01 17.07
N GLU A 112 -3.20 -18.16 16.54
CA GLU A 112 -2.86 -19.51 17.06
C GLU A 112 -1.56 -20.09 16.47
N SER A 113 -0.91 -19.38 15.55
CA SER A 113 0.33 -19.87 14.93
C SER A 113 1.50 -19.79 15.92
N SER A 114 2.25 -20.89 16.07
CA SER A 114 3.52 -20.92 16.83
C SER A 114 4.59 -19.97 16.27
N HIS A 115 4.42 -19.57 15.01
CA HIS A 115 5.26 -18.63 14.26
C HIS A 115 4.59 -17.27 14.02
N ARG A 116 3.56 -16.93 14.81
CA ARG A 116 2.98 -15.60 14.82
C ARG A 116 4.07 -14.55 15.04
N TYR A 117 4.06 -13.52 14.21
CA TYR A 117 5.06 -12.46 14.17
C TYR A 117 6.49 -12.95 14.01
N LYS A 118 6.70 -14.07 13.30
CA LYS A 118 8.03 -14.56 12.99
C LYS A 118 8.19 -14.83 11.50
N THR A 119 9.38 -14.51 11.01
CA THR A 119 9.87 -14.84 9.66
C THR A 119 11.14 -15.65 9.82
N TRP A 120 11.39 -16.58 8.91
CA TRP A 120 12.60 -17.39 8.98
C TRP A 120 13.69 -16.78 8.10
N VAL A 121 14.91 -16.69 8.59
CA VAL A 121 16.07 -16.14 7.87
C VAL A 121 17.30 -16.90 8.31
N ARG A 122 18.07 -17.48 7.38
CA ARG A 122 19.39 -18.09 7.65
C ARG A 122 19.38 -19.06 8.85
N GLY A 123 18.50 -20.06 8.82
CA GLY A 123 18.43 -21.08 9.86
C GLY A 123 17.67 -20.70 11.13
N GLN A 124 17.19 -19.45 11.27
CA GLN A 124 16.55 -18.98 12.49
C GLN A 124 15.19 -18.29 12.27
N TRP A 125 14.33 -18.38 13.29
CA TRP A 125 13.07 -17.64 13.34
C TRP A 125 13.27 -16.28 14.02
N ILE A 126 13.26 -15.22 13.24
CA ILE A 126 13.35 -13.86 13.75
C ILE A 126 11.96 -13.27 14.01
N ARG A 127 11.82 -12.41 15.01
CA ARG A 127 10.57 -11.71 15.28
C ARG A 127 10.40 -10.50 14.37
N PHE A 128 9.24 -10.41 13.74
CA PHE A 128 8.76 -9.26 12.98
C PHE A 128 7.32 -8.95 13.40
N SER A 129 7.16 -7.98 14.31
CA SER A 129 5.89 -7.57 14.87
C SER A 129 5.79 -6.04 14.93
N PRO A 130 4.58 -5.47 15.03
CA PRO A 130 4.42 -4.04 15.31
C PRO A 130 5.25 -3.57 16.51
N THR A 131 5.29 -4.35 17.60
CA THR A 131 6.07 -4.03 18.82
C THR A 131 7.57 -4.07 18.57
N MET A 132 8.07 -4.99 17.75
CA MET A 132 9.48 -5.06 17.38
C MET A 132 9.89 -3.85 16.54
N ILE A 133 9.02 -3.40 15.64
CA ILE A 133 9.23 -2.19 14.82
C ILE A 133 9.25 -0.95 15.72
N ASP A 134 8.32 -0.84 16.67
CA ASP A 134 8.31 0.26 17.64
C ASP A 134 9.58 0.29 18.47
N LYS A 135 9.98 -0.86 19.03
CA LYS A 135 11.22 -0.98 19.80
C LYS A 135 12.43 -0.61 18.95
N TYR A 136 12.47 -1.07 17.71
CA TYR A 136 13.57 -0.76 16.80
C TYR A 136 13.66 0.74 16.56
N TYR A 137 12.56 1.43 16.26
CA TYR A 137 12.57 2.86 15.98
C TYR A 137 12.48 3.77 17.22
N GLY A 138 12.25 3.21 18.41
CA GLY A 138 12.01 3.98 19.63
C GLY A 138 10.65 4.69 19.65
N LEU A 139 9.62 4.09 19.04
CA LEU A 139 8.30 4.70 18.89
C LEU A 139 7.43 4.50 20.13
N THR A 140 6.59 5.49 20.42
CA THR A 140 5.56 5.43 21.48
C THR A 140 4.17 5.40 20.88
N ARG A 141 3.30 4.52 21.37
CA ARG A 141 1.88 4.45 20.92
C ARG A 141 0.92 5.34 21.70
N THR A 142 1.44 6.38 22.35
CA THR A 142 0.60 7.35 23.09
C THR A 142 -0.05 8.32 22.11
N GLU A 143 -1.33 8.63 22.35
CA GLU A 143 -2.09 9.65 21.60
C GLU A 143 -2.17 9.37 20.08
N VAL A 144 -2.08 8.10 19.70
CA VAL A 144 -2.25 7.70 18.31
C VAL A 144 -3.70 7.90 17.89
N VAL A 145 -3.89 8.51 16.71
CA VAL A 145 -5.18 8.67 16.05
C VAL A 145 -5.21 7.75 14.83
N PRO A 146 -6.25 6.90 14.68
CA PRO A 146 -6.41 6.08 13.49
C PRO A 146 -6.48 6.94 12.22
N LEU A 147 -5.87 6.46 11.14
CA LEU A 147 -6.04 7.06 9.82
C LEU A 147 -7.47 6.79 9.33
N PRO A 148 -8.25 7.82 8.97
CA PRO A 148 -9.58 7.61 8.43
C PRO A 148 -9.51 6.92 7.06
N ALA A 149 -10.49 6.07 6.77
CA ALA A 149 -10.68 5.53 5.44
C ALA A 149 -11.16 6.64 4.46
N PRO A 150 -10.96 6.48 3.14
CA PRO A 150 -11.33 7.51 2.16
C PRO A 150 -12.80 7.95 2.21
N HIS A 151 -13.72 7.06 2.60
CA HIS A 151 -15.14 7.36 2.72
C HIS A 151 -15.52 8.04 4.06
N GLU A 152 -14.60 8.12 5.02
CA GLU A 152 -14.82 8.70 6.35
C GLU A 152 -14.36 10.17 6.44
N ILE A 153 -13.75 10.70 5.38
CA ILE A 153 -13.20 12.05 5.34
C ILE A 153 -13.54 12.74 4.03
N ASP A 154 -13.87 14.03 4.12
CA ASP A 154 -14.10 14.86 2.94
C ASP A 154 -12.80 15.06 2.14
N LEU A 155 -12.71 14.40 0.98
CA LEU A 155 -11.56 14.50 0.09
C LEU A 155 -11.41 15.90 -0.53
N ALA A 156 -12.50 16.68 -0.63
CA ALA A 156 -12.42 18.07 -1.08
C ALA A 156 -11.69 18.93 -0.04
N LEU A 157 -12.01 18.75 1.25
CA LEU A 157 -11.28 19.39 2.35
C LEU A 157 -9.79 18.99 2.34
N VAL A 158 -9.49 17.71 2.13
CA VAL A 158 -8.11 17.23 2.02
C VAL A 158 -7.38 17.89 0.85
N ALA A 159 -7.99 17.94 -0.34
CA ALA A 159 -7.40 18.57 -1.52
C ALA A 159 -7.14 20.07 -1.34
N ARG A 160 -8.12 20.81 -0.81
CA ARG A 160 -7.98 22.26 -0.52
C ARG A 160 -6.84 22.52 0.44
N PHE A 161 -6.74 21.72 1.50
CA PHE A 161 -5.64 21.83 2.45
C PHE A 161 -4.28 21.50 1.81
N LEU A 162 -4.20 20.42 1.04
CA LEU A 162 -2.93 19.95 0.48
C LEU A 162 -2.38 20.86 -0.62
N TYR A 163 -3.25 21.47 -1.42
CA TYR A 163 -2.88 22.34 -2.53
C TYR A 163 -2.92 23.83 -2.16
N GLY A 164 -3.50 24.19 -1.02
CA GLY A 164 -3.56 25.56 -0.52
C GLY A 164 -4.47 26.48 -1.34
N ARG A 165 -5.52 25.95 -1.96
CA ARG A 165 -6.45 26.70 -2.82
C ARG A 165 -7.85 26.12 -2.81
N ASP A 166 -8.85 26.96 -2.99
CA ASP A 166 -10.26 26.58 -2.85
C ASP A 166 -10.83 25.84 -4.08
N ASP A 167 -10.25 26.07 -5.25
CA ASP A 167 -10.56 25.41 -6.53
C ASP A 167 -9.85 24.05 -6.69
N ALA A 168 -9.26 23.52 -5.62
CA ALA A 168 -8.50 22.26 -5.64
C ALA A 168 -9.37 21.02 -5.94
N TRP A 169 -10.70 21.15 -5.81
CA TRP A 169 -11.66 20.06 -6.00
C TRP A 169 -12.80 20.46 -6.96
N PRO A 170 -13.25 19.57 -7.87
CA PRO A 170 -12.76 18.21 -8.10
C PRO A 170 -11.33 18.19 -8.65
N LEU A 171 -10.61 17.08 -8.43
CA LEU A 171 -9.27 16.94 -8.99
C LEU A 171 -9.33 16.96 -10.52
N ALA A 172 -8.43 17.70 -11.15
CA ALA A 172 -8.28 17.71 -12.61
C ALA A 172 -7.86 16.33 -13.18
N THR A 173 -7.39 15.42 -12.32
CA THR A 173 -7.02 14.05 -12.69
C THR A 173 -7.49 13.06 -11.62
N PRO A 174 -7.62 11.76 -11.93
CA PRO A 174 -8.12 10.75 -10.98
C PRO A 174 -7.25 10.50 -9.74
N ARG A 175 -6.11 11.19 -9.60
CA ARG A 175 -5.15 11.02 -8.50
C ARG A 175 -4.63 12.38 -8.06
N PHE A 176 -4.16 12.45 -6.81
CA PHE A 176 -3.47 13.62 -6.33
C PHE A 176 -2.10 13.77 -7.00
N MET A 177 -1.65 15.00 -7.16
CA MET A 177 -0.45 15.36 -7.90
C MET A 177 0.57 16.03 -6.99
N HIS A 178 1.79 15.52 -6.99
CA HIS A 178 2.89 16.06 -6.18
C HIS A 178 3.23 17.51 -6.51
N ASP A 179 3.09 17.89 -7.79
CA ASP A 179 3.43 19.23 -8.26
C ASP A 179 2.40 20.30 -7.87
N GLN A 180 1.24 19.89 -7.39
CA GLN A 180 0.20 20.76 -6.86
C GLN A 180 0.31 20.98 -5.34
N LEU A 181 1.13 20.18 -4.64
CA LEU A 181 1.37 20.37 -3.21
C LEU A 181 2.07 21.72 -2.93
N THR A 182 1.79 22.31 -1.77
CA THR A 182 2.57 23.42 -1.23
C THR A 182 4.01 22.98 -0.92
N ARG A 183 4.96 23.91 -0.86
CA ARG A 183 6.39 23.60 -0.64
C ARG A 183 6.63 22.77 0.64
N GLU A 184 5.99 23.16 1.74
CA GLU A 184 6.04 22.42 3.01
C GLU A 184 5.56 20.96 2.86
N LEU A 185 4.41 20.78 2.20
CA LEU A 185 3.83 19.46 2.00
C LEU A 185 4.59 18.62 0.97
N ARG A 186 5.35 19.24 0.05
CA ARG A 186 6.26 18.51 -0.84
C ARG A 186 7.38 17.84 -0.06
N ALA A 187 8.02 18.57 0.87
CA ALA A 187 9.08 18.00 1.72
C ALA A 187 8.54 16.80 2.51
N LEU A 188 7.37 16.99 3.16
CA LEU A 188 6.69 15.91 3.88
C LEU A 188 6.33 14.74 2.95
N HIS A 189 5.82 14.98 1.76
CA HIS A 189 5.49 13.92 0.80
C HIS A 189 6.72 13.13 0.33
N ILE A 190 7.85 13.80 0.12
CA ILE A 190 9.10 13.14 -0.25
C ILE A 190 9.53 12.20 0.88
N PHE A 191 9.49 12.66 2.14
CA PHE A 191 9.81 11.86 3.32
C PHE A 191 8.85 10.68 3.49
N VAL A 192 7.53 10.93 3.43
CA VAL A 192 6.52 9.87 3.50
C VAL A 192 6.74 8.83 2.41
N SER A 193 7.02 9.25 1.18
CA SER A 193 7.24 8.35 0.03
C SER A 193 8.55 7.56 0.10
N SER A 194 9.46 7.88 1.01
CA SER A 194 10.70 7.13 1.19
C SER A 194 10.78 6.36 2.51
N ASN A 195 10.18 6.85 3.59
CA ASN A 195 10.43 6.34 4.95
C ASN A 195 9.17 5.79 5.64
N ILE A 196 7.97 6.25 5.28
CA ILE A 196 6.73 5.92 6.00
C ILE A 196 5.80 5.03 5.17
N ASN A 197 5.56 5.41 3.92
CA ASN A 197 4.77 4.67 2.96
C ASN A 197 5.52 4.62 1.61
N PRO A 198 6.61 3.82 1.54
CA PRO A 198 7.52 3.81 0.41
C PRO A 198 6.86 3.59 -0.94
N THR A 199 7.33 4.30 -1.96
CA THR A 199 6.86 4.10 -3.33
C THR A 199 7.86 4.57 -4.39
N ARG A 200 7.78 3.96 -5.58
CA ARG A 200 8.46 4.43 -6.77
C ARG A 200 7.71 5.58 -7.46
N GLN A 201 6.39 5.64 -7.33
CA GLN A 201 5.55 6.65 -7.99
C GLN A 201 5.48 7.92 -7.13
N ARG A 202 6.30 8.92 -7.47
CA ARG A 202 6.36 10.19 -6.73
C ARG A 202 5.62 11.36 -7.38
N THR A 203 5.19 11.22 -8.64
CA THR A 203 4.47 12.30 -9.34
C THR A 203 2.98 12.33 -8.98
N ARG A 204 2.37 11.16 -8.82
CA ARG A 204 0.95 10.99 -8.47
C ARG A 204 0.86 10.14 -7.21
N PHE A 205 -0.16 10.36 -6.39
CA PHE A 205 -0.38 9.55 -5.19
C PHE A 205 -1.87 9.28 -4.93
N THR A 206 -2.11 8.25 -4.12
CA THR A 206 -3.45 7.73 -3.79
C THR A 206 -4.18 8.63 -2.80
N GLU A 207 -5.49 8.48 -2.70
CA GLU A 207 -6.32 9.09 -1.65
C GLU A 207 -5.79 8.72 -0.25
N HIS A 208 -5.45 7.45 -0.01
CA HIS A 208 -4.88 7.02 1.26
C HIS A 208 -3.61 7.80 1.64
N ARG A 209 -2.71 8.06 0.67
CA ARG A 209 -1.52 8.89 0.94
C ARG A 209 -1.86 10.36 1.13
N ALA A 210 -2.86 10.89 0.41
CA ALA A 210 -3.35 12.24 0.63
C ALA A 210 -3.87 12.43 2.07
N ILE A 211 -4.66 11.46 2.54
CA ILE A 211 -5.16 11.41 3.92
C ILE A 211 -4.00 11.31 4.91
N LEU A 212 -3.02 10.44 4.67
CA LEU A 212 -1.82 10.35 5.50
C LEU A 212 -1.08 11.70 5.59
N LEU A 213 -0.86 12.38 4.47
CA LEU A 213 -0.21 13.69 4.46
C LEU A 213 -1.01 14.73 5.24
N HIS A 214 -2.32 14.79 5.04
CA HIS A 214 -3.20 15.70 5.75
C HIS A 214 -3.23 15.44 7.25
N HIS A 215 -3.26 14.17 7.64
CA HIS A 215 -3.23 13.73 9.03
C HIS A 215 -1.94 14.13 9.73
N LEU A 216 -0.79 13.84 9.10
CA LEU A 216 0.53 14.22 9.61
C LEU A 216 0.75 15.73 9.62
N ALA A 217 0.27 16.45 8.59
CA ALA A 217 0.38 17.90 8.53
C ALA A 217 -0.40 18.62 9.64
N ARG A 218 -1.40 17.94 10.23
CA ARG A 218 -2.14 18.37 11.42
C ARG A 218 -1.54 17.86 12.72
N LEU A 219 -0.31 17.33 12.68
CA LEU A 219 0.43 16.80 13.82
C LEU A 219 -0.34 15.72 14.58
N ARG A 220 -1.10 14.87 13.87
CA ARG A 220 -1.76 13.73 14.48
C ARG A 220 -0.85 12.50 14.35
N LYS A 221 -0.56 11.86 15.49
CA LYS A 221 0.30 10.66 15.54
C LYS A 221 -0.45 9.46 14.96
N ILE A 222 0.26 8.62 14.21
CA ILE A 222 -0.25 7.35 13.69
C ILE A 222 0.46 6.19 14.38
N ASP A 223 -0.17 5.00 14.39
CA ASP A 223 0.49 3.76 14.80
C ASP A 223 1.45 3.34 13.68
N LEU A 224 2.65 3.91 13.67
CA LEU A 224 3.63 3.68 12.62
C LEU A 224 4.13 2.23 12.62
N GLY A 225 4.32 1.61 13.79
CA GLY A 225 4.73 0.21 13.90
C GLY A 225 3.73 -0.74 13.25
N THR A 226 2.43 -0.56 13.55
CA THR A 226 1.36 -1.33 12.91
C THR A 226 1.23 -1.01 11.42
N HIS A 227 1.36 0.27 11.02
CA HIS A 227 1.32 0.67 9.61
C HIS A 227 2.42 -0.01 8.77
N ILE A 228 3.66 -0.02 9.26
CA ILE A 228 4.80 -0.66 8.57
C ILE A 228 4.62 -2.17 8.53
N PHE A 229 4.24 -2.80 9.65
CA PHE A 229 3.99 -4.24 9.70
C PHE A 229 2.98 -4.66 8.64
N GLU A 230 1.84 -3.98 8.58
CA GLU A 230 0.77 -4.28 7.63
C GLU A 230 1.22 -4.08 6.19
N PHE A 231 1.98 -3.00 5.92
CA PHE A 231 2.54 -2.76 4.60
C PHE A 231 3.46 -3.90 4.15
N VAL A 232 4.39 -4.33 5.01
CA VAL A 232 5.33 -5.43 4.69
C VAL A 232 4.59 -6.74 4.53
N ARG A 233 3.60 -7.02 5.38
CA ARG A 233 2.77 -8.23 5.30
C ARG A 233 2.05 -8.35 3.95
N VAL A 234 1.36 -7.28 3.53
CA VAL A 234 0.68 -7.23 2.23
C VAL A 234 1.67 -7.34 1.08
N LEU A 235 2.84 -6.68 1.18
CA LEU A 235 3.87 -6.74 0.15
C LEU A 235 4.44 -8.16 -0.02
N ALA A 236 4.71 -8.85 1.09
CA ALA A 236 5.33 -10.17 1.08
C ALA A 236 4.38 -11.25 0.57
N THR A 237 3.09 -11.19 0.92
CA THR A 237 2.09 -12.18 0.46
C THR A 237 1.66 -11.97 -0.99
N ALA A 238 1.86 -10.78 -1.56
CA ALA A 238 1.47 -10.46 -2.93
C ALA A 238 2.48 -10.92 -4.02
N MET A 239 3.46 -11.76 -3.66
CA MET A 239 4.50 -12.51 -4.42
C MET A 239 4.98 -11.97 -5.79
N ASP A 240 4.09 -11.64 -6.73
CA ASP A 240 4.41 -11.28 -8.13
C ASP A 240 4.06 -9.84 -8.55
N SER A 241 3.40 -9.05 -7.72
CA SER A 241 2.88 -7.73 -8.17
C SER A 241 3.89 -6.56 -8.06
N GLN A 242 4.99 -6.73 -7.32
CA GLN A 242 5.88 -5.63 -6.94
C GLN A 242 7.33 -5.89 -7.36
N HIS A 243 7.88 -5.01 -8.19
CA HIS A 243 9.28 -5.06 -8.63
C HIS A 243 10.29 -4.51 -7.60
N THR A 244 9.81 -4.02 -6.46
CA THR A 244 10.66 -3.34 -5.48
C THR A 244 10.26 -3.74 -4.06
N ILE A 245 11.27 -4.12 -3.28
CA ILE A 245 11.14 -4.44 -1.87
C ILE A 245 11.22 -3.14 -1.07
N HIS A 246 10.36 -2.98 -0.08
CA HIS A 246 10.31 -1.77 0.75
C HIS A 246 10.81 -2.05 2.16
N PHE A 247 11.13 -0.98 2.88
CA PHE A 247 11.67 -1.01 4.25
C PHE A 247 12.99 -1.81 4.38
N SER A 248 13.85 -1.71 3.37
CA SER A 248 15.07 -2.54 3.34
C SER A 248 16.03 -2.19 4.48
N CYS A 249 16.13 -0.91 4.87
CA CYS A 249 16.95 -0.50 6.02
C CYS A 249 16.39 -1.09 7.32
N LEU A 250 15.07 -1.02 7.54
CA LEU A 250 14.43 -1.63 8.70
C LEU A 250 14.69 -3.13 8.78
N ILE A 251 14.47 -3.85 7.68
CA ILE A 251 14.61 -5.31 7.65
C ILE A 251 16.05 -5.72 7.93
N SER A 252 17.04 -5.10 7.28
CA SER A 252 18.45 -5.34 7.59
C SER A 252 18.77 -5.08 9.07
N GLY A 253 18.31 -3.95 9.61
CA GLY A 253 18.54 -3.61 11.01
C GLY A 253 17.87 -4.58 12.00
N LEU A 254 16.67 -5.07 11.70
CA LEU A 254 15.95 -6.04 12.54
C LEU A 254 16.56 -7.45 12.50
N CYS A 255 17.08 -7.87 11.35
CA CYS A 255 17.81 -9.12 11.23
C CYS A 255 19.10 -9.08 12.08
N LEU A 256 19.88 -8.00 11.95
CA LEU A 256 21.13 -7.83 12.70
C LEU A 256 20.91 -7.67 14.20
N ALA A 257 19.85 -6.96 14.61
CA ALA A 257 19.49 -6.83 16.02
C ALA A 257 19.01 -8.13 16.67
N GLN A 258 18.80 -9.19 15.88
CA GLN A 258 18.43 -10.54 16.32
C GLN A 258 19.52 -11.56 15.95
N ASP A 259 20.76 -11.09 15.80
CA ASP A 259 21.94 -11.92 15.60
C ASP A 259 21.89 -12.79 14.33
N VAL A 260 21.26 -12.30 13.26
CA VAL A 260 21.36 -12.92 11.94
C VAL A 260 22.74 -12.66 11.35
N SER A 261 23.50 -13.73 11.13
CA SER A 261 24.83 -13.69 10.54
C SER A 261 24.82 -13.12 9.12
N LEU A 262 25.73 -12.18 8.87
CA LEU A 262 26.09 -11.76 7.52
C LEU A 262 27.11 -12.72 6.92
N PHE A 263 26.98 -13.00 5.63
CA PHE A 263 28.03 -13.75 4.93
C PHE A 263 29.20 -12.82 4.63
N PRO A 264 30.46 -13.32 4.60
CA PRO A 264 31.61 -12.49 4.25
C PRO A 264 31.52 -11.84 2.86
N THR A 265 30.74 -12.45 1.97
CA THR A 265 30.48 -12.02 0.58
C THR A 265 29.24 -11.14 0.44
N GLU A 266 28.63 -10.72 1.55
CA GLU A 266 27.39 -9.93 1.51
C GLU A 266 27.58 -8.61 0.76
N GLU A 267 26.75 -8.37 -0.25
CA GLU A 267 26.71 -7.09 -0.95
C GLU A 267 26.15 -6.02 -0.03
N VAL A 268 26.81 -4.86 -0.01
CA VAL A 268 26.36 -3.67 0.71
C VAL A 268 25.81 -2.67 -0.29
N ASP A 269 24.52 -2.35 -0.20
CA ASP A 269 23.93 -1.32 -1.05
C ASP A 269 24.26 0.07 -0.49
N PRO A 270 24.88 0.98 -1.28
CA PRO A 270 25.24 2.31 -0.82
C PRO A 270 24.03 3.09 -0.28
N PRO A 271 24.23 3.99 0.69
CA PRO A 271 23.14 4.76 1.29
C PRO A 271 22.35 5.55 0.25
N ALA A 272 21.05 5.75 0.50
CA ALA A 272 20.23 6.59 -0.34
C ALA A 272 20.69 8.06 -0.29
N ALA A 273 20.42 8.83 -1.34
CA ALA A 273 20.66 10.27 -1.33
C ALA A 273 19.91 10.95 -0.17
N LEU A 274 20.60 11.82 0.57
CA LEU A 274 20.03 12.59 1.67
C LEU A 274 18.79 13.37 1.25
N LEU A 275 17.77 13.40 2.11
CA LEU A 275 16.63 14.29 2.01
C LEU A 275 17.02 15.62 2.68
N ASN A 276 17.22 16.64 1.86
CA ASN A 276 17.74 17.96 2.23
C ASN A 276 17.02 19.05 1.42
N ALA A 277 17.33 20.33 1.64
CA ALA A 277 16.68 21.44 0.93
C ALA A 277 16.76 21.27 -0.60
N ARG A 278 17.91 20.82 -1.11
CA ARG A 278 18.14 20.52 -2.54
C ARG A 278 17.18 19.46 -3.09
N SER A 279 16.71 18.52 -2.26
CA SER A 279 15.72 17.52 -2.70
C SER A 279 14.40 18.16 -3.07
N VAL A 280 13.99 19.19 -2.33
CA VAL A 280 12.77 19.97 -2.61
C VAL A 280 13.00 20.85 -3.84
N GLU A 281 14.12 21.57 -3.91
CA GLU A 281 14.49 22.42 -5.05
C GLU A 281 14.58 21.64 -6.36
N ASN A 282 15.17 20.44 -6.33
CA ASN A 282 15.25 19.55 -7.49
C ASN A 282 13.84 19.09 -7.93
N SER A 283 12.92 18.91 -6.99
CA SER A 283 11.53 18.62 -7.32
C SER A 283 10.88 19.82 -8.01
N GLU A 284 11.06 21.02 -7.46
CA GLU A 284 10.55 22.28 -7.99
C GLU A 284 11.06 22.55 -9.40
N THR A 285 12.36 22.35 -9.63
CA THR A 285 13.00 22.49 -10.94
C THR A 285 12.40 21.52 -11.97
N LYS A 286 12.17 20.26 -11.58
CA LYS A 286 11.52 19.26 -12.45
C LYS A 286 10.07 19.62 -12.75
N ILE A 287 9.36 20.21 -11.80
CA ILE A 287 7.99 20.69 -11.98
C ILE A 287 7.97 21.87 -12.97
N ALA A 288 8.84 22.86 -12.77
CA ALA A 288 8.97 24.02 -13.63
C ALA A 288 9.29 23.61 -15.08
N ALA A 289 10.24 22.68 -15.27
CA ALA A 289 10.58 22.15 -16.59
C ALA A 289 9.38 21.46 -17.29
N ARG A 290 8.57 20.70 -16.55
CA ARG A 290 7.36 20.05 -17.09
C ARG A 290 6.28 21.05 -17.49
N ARG A 291 6.17 22.16 -16.77
CA ARG A 291 5.20 23.23 -17.09
C ARG A 291 5.68 24.05 -18.29
N GLY A 292 6.97 24.39 -18.35
CA GLY A 292 7.58 25.10 -19.48
C GLY A 292 7.55 24.32 -20.79
N GLY A 293 7.77 22.99 -20.75
CA GLY A 293 7.67 22.12 -21.93
C GLY A 293 6.26 21.94 -22.48
N ARG A 294 5.22 22.38 -21.75
CA ARG A 294 3.81 22.24 -22.15
C ARG A 294 3.27 23.46 -22.92
N VAL A 295 4.06 24.53 -23.06
CA VAL A 295 3.64 25.79 -23.70
C VAL A 295 3.77 25.76 -25.24
N HIS A 296 4.43 24.74 -25.83
CA HIS A 296 4.54 24.61 -27.29
C HIS A 296 3.43 23.79 -27.98
N ALA A 297 2.33 23.50 -27.30
CA ALA A 297 1.18 22.83 -27.90
C ALA A 297 -0.15 23.50 -27.51
N ALA A 298 -0.37 24.70 -28.04
CA ALA A 298 -1.70 25.27 -28.22
C ALA A 298 -1.81 25.80 -29.66
N PRO A 299 -2.87 25.50 -30.42
CA PRO A 299 -3.08 26.09 -31.73
C PRO A 299 -3.44 27.58 -31.55
N ALA A 300 -2.73 28.42 -32.30
CA ALA A 300 -3.10 29.81 -32.51
C ALA A 300 -4.51 29.90 -33.08
N MET A 301 -5.38 30.71 -32.49
CA MET A 301 -6.49 31.33 -33.19
C MET A 301 -6.84 32.68 -32.57
N HIS A 302 -6.74 33.70 -33.43
CA HIS A 302 -7.39 35.01 -33.43
C HIS A 302 -7.06 36.00 -32.31
N ALA A 303 -6.05 36.82 -32.60
CA ALA A 303 -6.06 38.23 -32.22
C ALA A 303 -7.01 38.95 -33.18
N ASP A 304 -8.11 39.47 -32.64
CA ASP A 304 -8.83 40.58 -33.27
C ASP A 304 -8.27 41.86 -32.67
N GLU A 305 -7.73 42.67 -33.58
CA GLU A 305 -7.40 44.08 -33.41
C GLU A 305 -8.71 44.86 -33.26
N ASP A 306 -8.82 45.69 -32.22
CA ASP A 306 -9.72 46.84 -32.24
C ASP A 306 -9.13 47.91 -31.32
N ASP A 307 -8.48 48.86 -31.98
CA ASP A 307 -8.21 50.22 -31.51
C ASP A 307 -9.44 51.06 -31.89
N PRO A 308 -9.93 51.94 -31.00
CA PRO A 308 -10.08 53.30 -31.47
C PRO A 308 -9.63 54.38 -30.48
N ASP A 309 -9.11 55.43 -31.12
CA ASP A 309 -8.69 56.74 -30.64
C ASP A 309 -9.69 57.49 -29.74
N ASP A 310 -9.11 58.52 -29.10
CA ASP A 310 -9.72 59.77 -28.61
C ASP A 310 -10.64 59.71 -27.39
N ASP A 311 -10.17 60.22 -26.24
CA ASP A 311 -10.19 61.66 -25.96
C ASP A 311 -9.79 61.85 -24.48
N ALA A 312 -8.62 62.42 -24.24
CA ALA A 312 -8.14 62.71 -22.89
C ALA A 312 -8.77 64.03 -22.39
N PRO A 313 -9.58 64.05 -21.33
CA PRO A 313 -10.01 65.31 -20.75
C PRO A 313 -8.85 65.94 -19.98
N ALA A 314 -8.58 67.21 -20.28
CA ALA A 314 -7.62 68.05 -19.59
C ALA A 314 -7.87 68.07 -18.06
N PRO A 315 -6.82 68.19 -17.23
CA PRO A 315 -6.97 68.28 -15.79
C PRO A 315 -7.70 69.58 -15.39
N PRO A 316 -8.65 69.54 -14.43
CA PRO A 316 -9.34 70.74 -13.97
C PRO A 316 -8.36 71.68 -13.22
N PRO A 317 -8.59 73.01 -13.28
CA PRO A 317 -7.75 73.97 -12.58
C PRO A 317 -7.89 73.82 -11.05
N ALA A 318 -6.77 74.04 -10.36
CA ALA A 318 -6.66 74.00 -8.91
C ALA A 318 -7.71 74.90 -8.22
N PRO A 319 -8.38 74.44 -7.15
CA PRO A 319 -9.27 75.28 -6.38
C PRO A 319 -8.47 76.30 -5.55
N ALA A 320 -8.94 77.55 -5.59
CA ALA A 320 -8.48 78.62 -4.72
C ALA A 320 -8.70 78.25 -3.23
N PRO A 321 -7.89 78.77 -2.30
CA PRO A 321 -8.06 78.52 -0.88
C PRO A 321 -9.29 79.29 -0.37
N THR A 322 -10.44 78.61 -0.29
CA THR A 322 -11.62 79.13 0.40
C THR A 322 -11.41 79.02 1.90
N ALA A 323 -11.18 80.18 2.52
CA ALA A 323 -11.25 80.37 3.95
C ALA A 323 -12.67 80.08 4.49
N GLY A 324 -12.74 79.43 5.65
CA GLY A 324 -13.93 79.38 6.50
C GLY A 324 -14.90 78.23 6.23
N LEU A 325 -14.56 77.02 6.72
CA LEU A 325 -15.55 75.96 6.89
C LEU A 325 -16.47 76.31 8.06
N ASP A 326 -17.74 76.58 7.75
CA ASP A 326 -18.81 76.82 8.70
C ASP A 326 -19.04 75.59 9.58
N LEU A 327 -18.99 75.77 10.91
CA LEU A 327 -19.14 74.74 11.93
C LEU A 327 -20.47 73.98 11.80
N SER A 328 -21.49 74.63 11.20
CA SER A 328 -22.80 74.03 10.92
C SER A 328 -22.72 72.86 9.93
N VAL A 329 -21.85 72.94 8.92
CA VAL A 329 -21.68 71.91 7.88
C VAL A 329 -20.93 70.70 8.44
N GLN A 330 -19.94 70.91 9.31
CA GLN A 330 -19.23 69.83 9.99
C GLN A 330 -20.14 69.03 10.93
N MET A 331 -21.03 69.71 11.66
CA MET A 331 -22.00 69.06 12.54
C MET A 331 -23.02 68.22 11.75
N ALA A 332 -23.48 68.72 10.59
CA ALA A 332 -24.38 67.98 9.70
C ALA A 332 -23.70 66.72 9.10
N GLN A 333 -22.44 66.84 8.69
CA GLN A 333 -21.65 65.69 8.21
C GLN A 333 -21.43 64.63 9.29
N LEU A 334 -21.18 65.05 10.54
CA LEU A 334 -21.01 64.13 11.67
C LEU A 334 -22.30 63.35 11.98
N MET A 335 -23.46 64.02 11.98
CA MET A 335 -24.76 63.37 12.21
C MET A 335 -25.13 62.40 11.07
N ALA A 336 -24.79 62.74 9.83
CA ALA A 336 -24.96 61.85 8.69
C ALA A 336 -24.10 60.59 8.81
N ALA A 337 -22.82 60.74 9.16
CA ALA A 337 -21.90 59.62 9.39
C ALA A 337 -22.36 58.72 10.55
N GLN A 338 -22.86 59.31 11.64
CA GLN A 338 -23.39 58.55 12.78
C GLN A 338 -24.65 57.75 12.40
N THR A 339 -25.50 58.30 11.55
CA THR A 339 -26.69 57.61 11.02
C THR A 339 -26.29 56.45 10.10
N GLU A 340 -25.30 56.65 9.24
CA GLU A 340 -24.78 55.61 8.34
C GLU A 340 -24.11 54.47 9.10
N MET A 341 -23.32 54.78 10.13
CA MET A 341 -22.74 53.80 11.04
C MET A 341 -23.82 52.98 11.76
N GLY A 342 -24.92 53.62 12.19
CA GLY A 342 -26.08 52.93 12.77
C GLY A 342 -26.72 51.92 11.81
N ARG A 343 -26.87 52.28 10.52
CA ARG A 343 -27.38 51.35 9.49
C ARG A 343 -26.42 50.18 9.26
N ALA A 344 -25.12 50.45 9.16
CA ALA A 344 -24.10 49.42 8.96
C ALA A 344 -24.09 48.40 10.12
N ILE A 345 -24.20 48.87 11.37
CA ILE A 345 -24.31 48.00 12.55
C ILE A 345 -25.56 47.12 12.46
N GLY A 346 -26.70 47.68 12.05
CA GLY A 346 -27.93 46.91 11.84
C GLY A 346 -27.79 45.82 10.77
N THR A 347 -27.12 46.12 9.65
CA THR A 347 -26.83 45.14 8.60
C THR A 347 -25.93 44.02 9.10
N ILE A 348 -24.89 44.35 9.86
CA ILE A 348 -23.97 43.36 10.45
C ILE A 348 -24.72 42.45 11.45
N GLN A 349 -25.55 43.03 12.32
CA GLN A 349 -26.36 42.26 13.27
C GLN A 349 -27.32 41.29 12.55
N GLY A 350 -27.95 41.73 11.47
CA GLY A 350 -28.80 40.87 10.64
C GLY A 350 -28.01 39.72 9.99
N ALA A 351 -26.82 39.99 9.46
CA ALA A 351 -25.96 38.96 8.89
C ALA A 351 -25.48 37.94 9.93
N VAL A 352 -25.14 38.39 11.14
CA VAL A 352 -24.74 37.50 12.25
C VAL A 352 -25.88 36.55 12.64
N LEU A 353 -27.11 37.04 12.76
CA LEU A 353 -28.27 36.20 13.05
C LEU A 353 -28.52 35.15 11.96
N HIS A 354 -28.40 35.53 10.69
CA HIS A 354 -28.54 34.61 9.56
C HIS A 354 -27.45 33.50 9.58
N ILE A 355 -26.20 33.87 9.91
CA ILE A 355 -25.10 32.90 10.05
C ILE A 355 -25.40 31.92 11.19
N GLN A 356 -25.87 32.40 12.35
CA GLN A 356 -26.23 31.53 13.47
C GLN A 356 -27.34 30.55 13.10
N GLN A 357 -28.40 31.02 12.44
CA GLN A 357 -29.49 30.16 11.99
C GLN A 357 -29.01 29.10 10.98
N THR A 358 -28.13 29.49 10.07
CA THR A 358 -27.53 28.55 9.10
C THR A 358 -26.68 27.49 9.82
N GLN A 359 -25.90 27.90 10.83
CA GLN A 359 -25.08 26.99 11.62
C GLN A 359 -25.93 25.95 12.36
N ASP A 360 -27.06 26.35 12.94
CA ASP A 360 -27.96 25.44 13.64
C ASP A 360 -28.58 24.39 12.69
N VAL A 361 -28.98 24.81 11.48
CA VAL A 361 -29.48 23.88 10.44
C VAL A 361 -28.39 22.89 10.03
N VAL A 362 -27.15 23.36 9.82
CA VAL A 362 -26.02 22.49 9.45
C VAL A 362 -25.71 21.49 10.56
N LEU A 363 -25.72 21.91 11.82
CA LEU A 363 -25.50 21.01 12.97
C LEU A 363 -26.63 19.98 13.11
N GLY A 364 -27.88 20.37 12.85
CA GLY A 364 -29.02 19.46 12.79
C GLY A 364 -28.84 18.37 11.72
N ASN A 365 -28.47 18.78 10.50
CA ASN A 365 -28.21 17.86 9.39
C ASN A 365 -27.04 16.91 9.68
N LEU A 366 -25.95 17.42 10.25
CA LEU A 366 -24.81 16.58 10.65
C LEU A 366 -25.19 15.53 11.70
N ARG A 367 -26.06 15.88 12.65
CA ARG A 367 -26.57 14.93 13.64
C ARG A 367 -27.43 13.84 12.99
N ALA A 368 -28.28 14.21 12.04
CA ALA A 368 -29.12 13.27 11.28
C ALA A 368 -28.27 12.30 10.45
N VAL A 369 -27.30 12.82 9.68
CA VAL A 369 -26.36 12.01 8.90
C VAL A 369 -25.54 11.09 9.81
N GLY A 370 -25.08 11.59 10.97
CA GLY A 370 -24.39 10.75 11.95
C GLY A 370 -25.25 9.62 12.50
N GLY A 371 -26.58 9.80 12.57
CA GLY A 371 -27.54 8.73 12.86
C GLY A 371 -27.56 7.65 11.77
N GLN A 372 -27.74 8.07 10.52
CA GLN A 372 -27.77 7.17 9.36
C GLN A 372 -26.47 6.36 9.20
N VAL A 373 -25.31 6.99 9.44
CA VAL A 373 -24.01 6.31 9.40
C VAL A 373 -23.92 5.21 10.47
N ARG A 374 -24.41 5.46 11.69
CA ARG A 374 -24.42 4.42 12.75
C ARG A 374 -25.32 3.25 12.39
N ASP A 375 -26.46 3.51 11.75
CA ASP A 375 -27.38 2.45 11.33
C ASP A 375 -26.79 1.62 10.18
N LEU A 376 -26.11 2.27 9.23
CA LEU A 376 -25.35 1.58 8.17
C LEU A 376 -24.21 0.72 8.75
N GLN A 377 -23.47 1.23 9.74
CA GLN A 377 -22.41 0.47 10.41
C GLN A 377 -22.96 -0.77 11.14
N ARG A 378 -24.12 -0.65 11.80
CA ARG A 378 -24.80 -1.81 12.41
C ARG A 378 -25.23 -2.83 11.35
N SER A 379 -25.75 -2.36 10.22
CA SER A 379 -26.13 -3.23 9.10
C SER A 379 -24.92 -3.94 8.50
N ASP A 380 -23.79 -3.26 8.30
CA ASP A 380 -22.57 -3.86 7.76
C ASP A 380 -21.97 -4.89 8.74
N ALA A 381 -21.99 -4.60 10.04
CA ALA A 381 -21.56 -5.55 11.07
C ALA A 381 -22.41 -6.83 11.05
N LEU A 382 -23.73 -6.71 10.87
CA LEU A 382 -24.63 -7.86 10.73
C LEU A 382 -24.33 -8.67 9.47
N THR A 383 -24.14 -8.00 8.32
CA THR A 383 -23.79 -8.65 7.06
C THR A 383 -22.48 -9.42 7.16
N ARG A 384 -21.43 -8.84 7.77
CA ARG A 384 -20.14 -9.52 7.99
C ARG A 384 -20.28 -10.72 8.92
N SER A 385 -21.11 -10.63 9.95
CA SER A 385 -21.41 -11.76 10.83
C SER A 385 -22.08 -12.89 10.06
N ASN A 386 -23.06 -12.57 9.20
CA ASN A 386 -23.75 -13.56 8.39
C ASN A 386 -22.82 -14.24 7.37
N LEU A 387 -21.92 -13.47 6.73
CA LEU A 387 -20.90 -14.01 5.83
C LEU A 387 -19.96 -14.99 6.54
N ARG A 388 -19.48 -14.66 7.75
CA ARG A 388 -18.65 -15.58 8.54
C ARG A 388 -19.37 -16.88 8.88
N THR A 389 -20.65 -16.81 9.25
CA THR A 389 -21.46 -18.01 9.50
C THR A 389 -21.62 -18.84 8.23
N SER A 390 -21.85 -18.19 7.08
CA SER A 390 -21.94 -18.86 5.78
C SER A 390 -20.63 -19.53 5.37
N ASP A 391 -19.48 -18.87 5.55
CA ASP A 391 -18.16 -19.43 5.27
C ASP A 391 -17.87 -20.66 6.14
N PHE A 392 -18.24 -20.59 7.43
CA PHE A 392 -18.13 -21.73 8.33
C PHE A 392 -18.98 -22.93 7.87
N GLN A 393 -20.24 -22.67 7.46
CA GLN A 393 -21.11 -23.71 6.91
C GLN A 393 -20.56 -24.31 5.62
N TYR A 394 -19.98 -23.48 4.75
CA TYR A 394 -19.35 -23.93 3.52
C TYR A 394 -18.16 -24.86 3.79
N HIS A 395 -17.28 -24.50 4.72
CA HIS A 395 -16.17 -25.36 5.13
C HIS A 395 -16.64 -26.68 5.73
N GLN A 396 -17.67 -26.65 6.58
CA GLN A 396 -18.24 -27.87 7.15
C GLN A 396 -18.80 -28.79 6.06
N LEU A 397 -19.49 -28.24 5.05
CA LEU A 397 -20.03 -29.00 3.94
C LEU A 397 -18.92 -29.55 3.04
N HIS A 398 -17.87 -28.76 2.79
CA HIS A 398 -16.70 -29.17 2.03
C HIS A 398 -15.97 -30.35 2.70
N ASP A 399 -15.78 -30.31 4.01
CA ASP A 399 -15.19 -31.42 4.78
C ASP A 399 -16.05 -32.68 4.73
N GLN A 400 -17.38 -32.53 4.79
CA GLN A 400 -18.30 -33.66 4.62
C GLN A 400 -18.18 -34.29 3.24
N MET A 401 -18.10 -33.47 2.18
CA MET A 401 -17.90 -33.97 0.82
C MET A 401 -16.58 -34.71 0.67
N ASN A 402 -15.49 -34.19 1.24
CA ASN A 402 -14.18 -34.84 1.21
C ASN A 402 -14.22 -36.21 1.92
N ARG A 403 -14.90 -36.30 3.07
CA ARG A 403 -15.10 -37.59 3.77
C ARG A 403 -15.92 -38.58 2.95
N ILE A 404 -16.95 -38.12 2.24
CA ILE A 404 -17.72 -38.97 1.33
C ILE A 404 -16.84 -39.48 0.19
N GLY A 405 -16.02 -38.60 -0.40
CA GLY A 405 -15.04 -38.96 -1.43
C GLY A 405 -14.12 -40.09 -0.99
N SER A 406 -13.46 -39.96 0.17
CA SER A 406 -12.57 -41.01 0.69
C SER A 406 -13.29 -42.33 0.98
N ARG A 407 -14.57 -42.28 1.41
CA ARG A 407 -15.38 -43.49 1.61
C ARG A 407 -15.73 -44.18 0.29
N MET A 408 -15.98 -43.42 -0.78
CA MET A 408 -16.22 -43.96 -2.11
C MET A 408 -14.96 -44.62 -2.67
N GLU A 409 -13.79 -44.02 -2.52
CA GLU A 409 -12.51 -44.64 -2.92
C GLU A 409 -12.28 -45.98 -2.19
N THR A 410 -12.56 -46.02 -0.88
CA THR A 410 -12.46 -47.27 -0.10
C THR A 410 -13.45 -48.33 -0.58
N LEU A 411 -14.67 -47.93 -0.98
CA LEU A 411 -15.67 -48.83 -1.54
C LEU A 411 -15.21 -49.39 -2.89
N ASP A 412 -14.65 -48.57 -3.76
CA ASP A 412 -14.12 -49.00 -5.06
C ASP A 412 -12.97 -50.00 -4.90
N GLU A 413 -12.05 -49.76 -3.96
CA GLU A 413 -10.98 -50.72 -3.62
C GLU A 413 -11.53 -52.07 -3.13
N ASN A 414 -12.58 -52.03 -2.30
CA ASN A 414 -13.23 -53.24 -1.79
C ASN A 414 -13.95 -54.00 -2.90
N VAL A 415 -14.66 -53.31 -3.79
CA VAL A 415 -15.31 -53.92 -4.96
C VAL A 415 -14.27 -54.58 -5.86
N ALA A 416 -13.17 -53.89 -6.15
CA ALA A 416 -12.06 -54.45 -6.94
C ALA A 416 -11.48 -55.73 -6.30
N ARG A 417 -11.32 -55.74 -4.97
CA ARG A 417 -10.83 -56.91 -4.22
C ARG A 417 -11.81 -58.09 -4.31
N ILE A 418 -13.11 -57.85 -4.15
CA ILE A 418 -14.16 -58.89 -4.26
C ILE A 418 -14.22 -59.45 -5.68
N SER A 419 -14.15 -58.59 -6.71
CA SER A 419 -14.08 -59.05 -8.10
C SER A 419 -12.86 -59.94 -8.34
N GLY A 420 -11.69 -59.58 -7.80
CA GLY A 420 -10.48 -60.40 -7.88
C GLY A 420 -10.63 -61.78 -7.23
N THR A 421 -11.24 -61.87 -6.03
CA THR A 421 -11.45 -63.15 -5.35
C THR A 421 -12.46 -64.04 -6.08
N LEU A 422 -13.54 -63.47 -6.61
CA LEU A 422 -14.52 -64.19 -7.45
C LEU A 422 -13.89 -64.76 -8.71
N SER A 423 -13.05 -63.99 -9.41
CA SER A 423 -12.30 -64.47 -10.57
C SER A 423 -11.38 -65.64 -10.21
N GLY A 424 -10.70 -65.57 -9.06
CA GLY A 424 -9.88 -66.67 -8.55
C GLY A 424 -10.70 -67.95 -8.29
N LEU A 425 -11.82 -67.85 -7.58
CA LEU A 425 -12.69 -69.00 -7.29
C LEU A 425 -13.24 -69.67 -8.56
N SER A 426 -13.58 -68.87 -9.59
CA SER A 426 -14.03 -69.39 -10.88
C SER A 426 -12.97 -70.23 -11.58
N GLN A 427 -11.70 -69.79 -11.55
CA GLN A 427 -10.57 -70.55 -12.11
C GLN A 427 -10.29 -71.84 -11.31
N THR A 428 -10.38 -71.79 -9.98
CA THR A 428 -10.22 -72.99 -9.13
C THR A 428 -11.32 -74.01 -9.39
N ARG A 429 -12.57 -73.57 -9.59
CA ARG A 429 -13.69 -74.47 -9.92
C ARG A 429 -13.54 -75.11 -11.29
N ALA A 430 -12.98 -74.40 -12.27
CA ALA A 430 -12.69 -74.97 -13.59
C ALA A 430 -11.55 -76.01 -13.58
N SER A 431 -10.80 -76.10 -12.47
CA SER A 431 -9.64 -76.98 -12.31
C SER A 431 -9.94 -78.31 -11.61
N PHE A 432 -11.19 -78.54 -11.16
CA PHE A 432 -11.58 -79.82 -10.55
C PHE A 432 -11.99 -80.85 -11.63
N PRO A 433 -11.34 -82.03 -11.69
CA PRO A 433 -11.74 -83.09 -12.61
C PRO A 433 -13.05 -83.75 -12.15
N SER A 434 -13.97 -83.92 -13.09
CA SER A 434 -15.25 -84.61 -12.92
C SER A 434 -15.03 -86.11 -12.74
N SER A 435 -15.14 -86.60 -11.50
CA SER A 435 -15.22 -88.03 -11.18
C SER A 435 -16.59 -88.41 -10.62
N THR A 436 -17.39 -89.02 -11.52
CA THR A 436 -18.19 -90.26 -11.36
C THR A 436 -19.09 -90.49 -10.13
N SER A 437 -20.40 -90.60 -10.42
CA SER A 437 -21.33 -91.69 -10.05
C SER A 437 -21.13 -92.43 -8.71
N ALA A 438 -22.04 -92.17 -7.76
CA ALA A 438 -22.48 -93.15 -6.75
C ALA A 438 -23.92 -92.81 -6.32
N GLY A 439 -24.78 -93.83 -6.24
CA GLY A 439 -26.23 -93.72 -6.07
C GLY A 439 -26.72 -93.23 -4.70
N PRO A 440 -28.04 -93.07 -4.54
CA PRO A 440 -28.63 -92.37 -3.41
C PRO A 440 -28.71 -93.27 -2.16
N PRO A 441 -28.31 -92.79 -0.97
CA PRO A 441 -28.69 -93.42 0.27
C PRO A 441 -30.02 -92.87 0.80
N SER A 442 -30.84 -93.84 1.17
CA SER A 442 -32.08 -93.77 1.95
C SER A 442 -32.03 -92.81 3.15
N TYR A 443 -33.05 -91.96 3.27
CA TYR A 443 -33.37 -91.18 4.47
C TYR A 443 -33.76 -92.08 5.66
N PRO A 444 -33.39 -91.69 6.88
CA PRO A 444 -34.24 -91.86 8.05
C PRO A 444 -34.69 -90.50 8.59
N ASP A 445 -36.00 -90.40 8.81
CA ASP A 445 -36.65 -89.45 9.73
C ASP A 445 -36.02 -89.59 11.13
N PRO A 446 -35.72 -88.48 11.84
CA PRO A 446 -36.52 -88.24 13.03
C PRO A 446 -36.77 -86.76 13.37
N SER A 447 -38.02 -86.51 13.71
CA SER A 447 -38.48 -85.61 14.77
C SER A 447 -37.54 -85.60 16.01
N ALA A 448 -37.04 -84.42 16.42
CA ALA A 448 -36.87 -84.01 17.84
C ALA A 448 -36.15 -82.64 17.98
N SER A 449 -36.90 -81.65 18.46
CA SER A 449 -36.58 -80.74 19.58
C SER A 449 -35.12 -80.48 19.96
N HIS A 450 -34.68 -79.21 19.92
CA HIS A 450 -34.19 -78.46 21.10
C HIS A 450 -33.70 -77.03 20.75
N LEU A 451 -34.41 -76.01 21.27
CA LEU A 451 -33.83 -74.75 21.80
C LEU A 451 -32.99 -75.10 23.06
N PRO A 452 -32.03 -74.27 23.57
CA PRO A 452 -32.11 -72.80 23.78
C PRO A 452 -30.71 -72.09 23.77
N PRO A 453 -30.40 -71.06 24.60
CA PRO A 453 -30.93 -69.69 24.68
C PRO A 453 -29.88 -68.62 24.35
N GLY A 454 -30.31 -67.36 24.27
CA GLY A 454 -29.44 -66.21 24.05
C GLY A 454 -28.54 -65.84 25.24
N SER A 455 -27.67 -64.86 25.02
CA SER A 455 -27.06 -64.04 26.06
C SER A 455 -26.63 -62.69 25.46
N THR A 456 -27.30 -61.65 25.97
CA THR A 456 -26.89 -60.24 26.20
C THR A 456 -26.42 -59.37 25.05
#